data_AF-A0A0S8KHC6-F1
#
_entry.id   AF-A0A0S8KHC6-F1
#
_cell.length_a   1.000
_cell.length_b   1.000
_cell.length_c   1.000
_cell.angle_alpha   90.00
_cell.angle_beta   90.00
_cell.angle_gamma   90.00
#
_symmetry.space_group_name_H-M   'P 1'
#
loop_
_entity.id
_entity.type
_entity.pdbx_description
1 polymer ?
#
loop_
_entity_poly.entity_id
_entity_poly.type
_entity_poly.pdbx_seq_one_letter_code
_entity_poly.pdbx_strand_id
1 'polypeptide(L)'
;MRSLGKPLSLSGPCRQRAKSTKQLLALLAICSCALPAQAQYGGGTGGANDPYLIYTAEQMNQIGANPGDWTKHFKLMADIDLSEYAGAAFNIIGTAALESFNGVFDGNGHTISNFSSTSTREWNVGLFGYVTGQIKALGLISPNIFAQGWNVGSLAGYVDQGTITGCYAKGASVSGNSTIGGLVGSNSGRIVDCYSSGSVFGDAYVGGLVGQVGEGTVTKCYSKASVSGNRNVGGLVGKTAKETSAVTDCYATGVVKGGVYVGGLVGQIERGAAYRCYSTGSVSGDQYVGGFTGYVRVLGLAMHCFWDTQTSGQTTSAGGTGKTTAEMQAISTYVGWDFRDIWEICAGMNYPVLRWQIPVVDFLCPDGVSFVDFAFFAERWLDKACNAANGYCQGTDLNRSGAVDISDLGIFVEHWLEGIP
;
A
#
# COMPACT_ATOMS: atom_id res chain seq x y z
N MET A 1 -49.20 -56.74 48.90
CA MET A 1 -48.48 -58.05 48.87
C MET A 1 -48.33 -58.48 47.41
N ARG A 2 -47.23 -59.17 47.11
CA ARG A 2 -46.73 -59.75 45.82
C ARG A 2 -47.85 -60.38 44.95
N SER A 3 -47.77 -60.63 43.63
CA SER A 3 -46.69 -61.02 42.72
C SER A 3 -47.15 -60.91 41.24
N LEU A 4 -46.28 -60.60 40.25
CA LEU A 4 -45.74 -61.47 39.16
C LEU A 4 -46.74 -62.48 38.54
N GLY A 5 -46.87 -62.73 37.24
CA GLY A 5 -46.16 -62.32 36.02
C GLY A 5 -46.14 -63.46 34.96
N LYS A 6 -46.67 -63.21 33.74
CA LYS A 6 -46.37 -63.83 32.40
C LYS A 6 -46.67 -65.35 32.15
N PRO A 7 -46.71 -65.86 30.88
CA PRO A 7 -47.67 -65.57 29.78
C PRO A 7 -48.15 -66.84 28.99
N LEU A 8 -49.09 -66.64 28.05
CA LEU A 8 -49.64 -67.59 27.06
C LEU A 8 -48.62 -67.99 25.95
N SER A 9 -48.53 -69.26 25.50
CA SER A 9 -49.24 -69.95 24.38
C SER A 9 -48.89 -69.39 22.97
N LEU A 10 -48.69 -70.12 21.86
CA LEU A 10 -48.98 -71.49 21.41
C LEU A 10 -48.34 -71.74 20.01
N SER A 11 -48.01 -73.00 19.72
CA SER A 11 -48.10 -73.73 18.43
C SER A 11 -47.61 -73.14 17.09
N GLY A 12 -46.62 -73.83 16.49
CA GLY A 12 -46.89 -74.82 15.41
C GLY A 12 -46.79 -74.36 13.94
N PRO A 13 -46.12 -75.12 13.05
CA PRO A 13 -45.67 -74.64 11.72
C PRO A 13 -46.45 -75.22 10.53
N CYS A 14 -46.22 -74.69 9.31
CA CYS A 14 -45.96 -75.44 8.05
C CYS A 14 -46.41 -74.64 6.80
N ARG A 15 -45.48 -74.29 5.89
CA ARG A 15 -45.45 -74.75 4.47
C ARG A 15 -44.41 -74.01 3.63
N GLN A 16 -43.78 -74.81 2.76
CA GLN A 16 -42.71 -74.50 1.82
C GLN A 16 -43.14 -73.59 0.66
N ARG A 17 -42.18 -72.84 0.10
CA ARG A 17 -42.00 -72.71 -1.36
C ARG A 17 -40.57 -72.26 -1.70
N ALA A 18 -39.83 -73.15 -2.37
CA ALA A 18 -38.59 -72.82 -3.07
C ALA A 18 -38.90 -72.10 -4.40
N LYS A 19 -38.04 -71.17 -4.81
CA LYS A 19 -37.75 -70.86 -6.23
C LYS A 19 -36.48 -69.98 -6.38
N SER A 20 -35.50 -70.58 -7.05
CA SER A 20 -34.67 -70.00 -8.13
C SER A 20 -33.66 -68.89 -7.83
N THR A 21 -32.40 -69.33 -7.84
CA THR A 21 -31.18 -68.61 -8.25
C THR A 21 -31.37 -67.71 -9.48
N LYS A 22 -30.94 -66.44 -9.38
CA LYS A 22 -30.33 -65.67 -10.48
C LYS A 22 -29.21 -64.81 -9.88
N GLN A 23 -27.99 -65.10 -10.29
CA GLN A 23 -26.81 -64.26 -10.05
C GLN A 23 -27.04 -62.88 -10.70
N LEU A 24 -26.84 -61.81 -9.93
CA LEU A 24 -26.66 -60.47 -10.46
C LEU A 24 -25.30 -59.98 -9.97
N LEU A 25 -24.24 -60.27 -10.72
CA LEU A 25 -22.99 -59.51 -10.58
C LEU A 25 -23.26 -58.12 -11.17
N ALA A 26 -23.58 -57.16 -10.31
CA ALA A 26 -23.52 -55.76 -10.67
C ALA A 26 -22.04 -55.37 -10.75
N LEU A 27 -21.50 -55.26 -11.97
CA LEU A 27 -20.27 -54.50 -12.19
C LEU A 27 -20.60 -53.04 -11.84
N LEU A 28 -20.23 -52.61 -10.64
CA LEU A 28 -20.06 -51.20 -10.34
C LEU A 28 -18.84 -50.72 -11.13
N ALA A 29 -19.09 -50.20 -12.33
CA ALA A 29 -18.17 -49.27 -12.94
C ALA A 29 -18.13 -48.05 -12.01
N ILE A 30 -17.10 -47.98 -11.16
CA ILE A 30 -16.76 -46.76 -10.44
C ILE A 30 -16.31 -45.79 -11.51
N CYS A 31 -17.25 -45.04 -12.06
CA CYS A 31 -16.95 -43.78 -12.73
C CYS A 31 -16.41 -42.88 -11.63
N SER A 32 -15.09 -42.89 -11.45
CA SER A 32 -14.36 -41.90 -10.68
C SER A 32 -14.49 -40.57 -11.42
N CYS A 33 -15.67 -39.94 -11.33
CA CYS A 33 -15.72 -38.49 -11.40
C CYS A 33 -14.91 -38.05 -10.19
N ALA A 34 -13.64 -37.71 -10.42
CA ALA A 34 -12.91 -36.88 -9.49
C ALA A 34 -13.82 -35.68 -9.24
N LEU A 35 -14.31 -35.54 -8.01
CA LEU A 35 -14.84 -34.27 -7.56
C LEU A 35 -13.77 -33.23 -7.93
N PRO A 36 -14.12 -32.12 -8.60
CA PRO A 36 -13.12 -31.09 -8.86
C PRO A 36 -12.47 -30.76 -7.52
N ALA A 37 -11.13 -30.83 -7.47
CA ALA A 37 -10.39 -30.48 -6.28
C ALA A 37 -10.90 -29.12 -5.81
N GLN A 38 -11.39 -29.05 -4.57
CA GLN A 38 -11.87 -27.78 -4.03
C GLN A 38 -10.71 -26.79 -4.13
N ALA A 39 -10.94 -25.66 -4.82
CA ALA A 39 -9.91 -24.65 -4.99
C ALA A 39 -9.37 -24.23 -3.62
N GLN A 40 -8.05 -24.14 -3.50
CA GLN A 40 -7.38 -23.82 -2.23
C GLN A 40 -7.82 -22.45 -1.68
N TYR A 41 -8.13 -21.51 -2.59
CA TYR A 41 -8.66 -20.18 -2.30
C TYR A 41 -9.98 -19.99 -3.07
N GLY A 42 -10.25 -18.79 -3.61
CA GLY A 42 -11.41 -18.52 -4.47
C GLY A 42 -11.30 -19.04 -5.90
N GLY A 43 -10.16 -19.62 -6.29
CA GLY A 43 -9.87 -20.08 -7.65
C GLY A 43 -8.42 -19.82 -8.05
N GLY A 44 -8.06 -20.20 -9.28
CA GLY A 44 -6.72 -20.06 -9.85
C GLY A 44 -5.73 -21.15 -9.42
N THR A 45 -4.57 -21.17 -10.08
CA THR A 45 -3.46 -22.12 -9.83
C THR A 45 -2.25 -21.47 -9.18
N GLY A 46 -2.31 -20.16 -8.93
CA GLY A 46 -1.21 -19.37 -8.39
C GLY A 46 -0.10 -19.11 -9.41
N GLY A 47 -0.36 -19.34 -10.71
CA GLY A 47 0.55 -19.02 -11.81
C GLY A 47 0.40 -17.57 -12.28
N ALA A 48 1.39 -17.07 -13.02
CA ALA A 48 1.41 -15.67 -13.47
C ALA A 48 0.18 -15.25 -14.30
N ASN A 49 -0.36 -16.16 -15.12
CA ASN A 49 -1.55 -15.94 -15.93
C ASN A 49 -2.86 -16.42 -15.28
N ASP A 50 -2.76 -17.03 -14.11
CA ASP A 50 -3.87 -17.65 -13.39
C ASP A 50 -3.62 -17.57 -11.88
N PRO A 51 -3.60 -16.35 -11.31
CA PRO A 51 -3.28 -16.12 -9.91
C PRO A 51 -4.37 -16.70 -9.01
N TYR A 52 -4.00 -17.02 -7.77
CA TYR A 52 -4.99 -17.34 -6.75
C TYR A 52 -5.88 -16.13 -6.46
N LEU A 53 -7.20 -16.37 -6.46
CA LEU A 53 -8.20 -15.33 -6.23
C LEU A 53 -8.60 -15.27 -4.77
N ILE A 54 -8.56 -14.07 -4.19
CA ILE A 54 -8.82 -13.83 -2.76
C ILE A 54 -10.06 -12.94 -2.61
N TYR A 55 -11.09 -13.47 -1.95
CA TYR A 55 -12.39 -12.81 -1.73
C TYR A 55 -12.69 -12.53 -0.26
N THR A 56 -12.05 -13.27 0.66
CA THR A 56 -12.43 -13.23 2.08
C THR A 56 -11.23 -13.04 3.01
N ALA A 57 -11.50 -12.57 4.22
CA ALA A 57 -10.51 -12.43 5.30
C ALA A 57 -9.85 -13.77 5.64
N GLU A 58 -10.62 -14.86 5.66
CA GLU A 58 -10.10 -16.20 5.89
C GLU A 58 -9.08 -16.61 4.83
N GLN A 59 -9.40 -16.42 3.55
CA GLN A 59 -8.48 -16.72 2.45
C GLN A 59 -7.22 -15.86 2.52
N MET A 60 -7.35 -14.59 2.89
CA MET A 60 -6.21 -13.69 3.09
C MET A 60 -5.30 -14.20 4.23
N ASN A 61 -5.87 -14.60 5.36
CA ASN A 61 -5.10 -15.13 6.49
C ASN A 61 -4.48 -16.51 6.18
N GLN A 62 -5.14 -17.33 5.34
CA GLN A 62 -4.61 -18.62 4.89
C GLN A 62 -3.33 -18.48 4.03
N ILE A 63 -3.08 -17.34 3.38
CA ILE A 63 -1.81 -17.11 2.67
C ILE A 63 -0.64 -17.17 3.65
N GLY A 64 -0.76 -16.48 4.78
CA GLY A 64 0.29 -16.50 5.81
C GLY A 64 0.45 -17.86 6.49
N ALA A 65 -0.63 -18.64 6.58
CA ALA A 65 -0.58 -20.00 7.13
C ALA A 65 0.08 -21.02 6.19
N ASN A 66 0.28 -20.70 4.91
CA ASN A 66 0.80 -21.61 3.89
C ASN A 66 2.07 -21.06 3.20
N PRO A 67 3.26 -21.14 3.86
CA PRO A 67 4.52 -20.66 3.27
C PRO A 67 4.88 -21.26 1.91
N GLY A 68 4.39 -22.46 1.60
CA GLY A 68 4.58 -23.11 0.29
C GLY A 68 4.03 -22.30 -0.90
N ASP A 69 3.07 -21.40 -0.64
CA ASP A 69 2.45 -20.57 -1.67
C ASP A 69 3.09 -19.18 -1.79
N TRP A 70 4.10 -18.83 -1.00
CA TRP A 70 4.72 -17.49 -1.05
C TRP A 70 5.51 -17.20 -2.34
N THR A 71 5.68 -18.22 -3.19
CA THR A 71 6.20 -18.14 -4.56
C THR A 71 5.13 -17.91 -5.63
N LYS A 72 3.85 -17.93 -5.23
CA LYS A 72 2.69 -17.88 -6.13
C LYS A 72 2.18 -16.46 -6.34
N HIS A 73 1.31 -16.33 -7.33
CA HIS A 73 0.66 -15.08 -7.67
C HIS A 73 -0.74 -15.03 -7.05
N PHE A 74 -1.10 -13.89 -6.46
CA PHE A 74 -2.36 -13.65 -5.79
C PHE A 74 -3.01 -12.39 -6.34
N LYS A 75 -4.35 -12.39 -6.41
CA LYS A 75 -5.14 -11.23 -6.80
C LYS A 75 -6.34 -11.06 -5.87
N LEU A 76 -6.51 -9.87 -5.30
CA LEU A 76 -7.73 -9.52 -4.58
C LEU A 76 -8.88 -9.33 -5.57
N MET A 77 -10.05 -9.85 -5.19
CA MET A 77 -11.29 -9.73 -5.95
C MET A 77 -12.40 -9.01 -5.18
N ALA A 78 -12.09 -8.58 -3.95
CA ALA A 78 -12.96 -7.80 -3.08
C ALA A 78 -12.11 -7.04 -2.06
N ASP A 79 -12.69 -6.00 -1.47
CA ASP A 79 -12.15 -5.41 -0.25
C ASP A 79 -12.23 -6.43 0.90
N ILE A 80 -11.18 -6.48 1.72
CA ILE A 80 -11.04 -7.46 2.80
C ILE A 80 -11.03 -6.75 4.15
N ASP A 81 -11.87 -7.17 5.09
CA ASP A 81 -11.81 -6.71 6.49
C ASP A 81 -11.13 -7.77 7.36
N LEU A 82 -9.98 -7.43 7.98
CA LEU A 82 -9.22 -8.33 8.86
C LEU A 82 -9.57 -8.18 10.34
N SER A 83 -10.68 -7.53 10.69
CA SER A 83 -11.12 -7.33 12.08
C SER A 83 -11.23 -8.64 12.90
N GLU A 84 -11.57 -9.77 12.26
CA GLU A 84 -11.62 -11.10 12.89
C GLU A 84 -10.23 -11.71 13.19
N TYR A 85 -9.17 -11.20 12.56
CA TYR A 85 -7.79 -11.69 12.69
C TYR A 85 -6.88 -10.66 13.39
N ALA A 86 -7.38 -10.05 14.47
CA ALA A 86 -6.65 -8.99 15.17
C ALA A 86 -5.40 -9.48 15.94
N GLY A 87 -4.42 -8.59 16.10
CA GLY A 87 -3.23 -8.80 16.92
C GLY A 87 -2.37 -9.96 16.42
N ALA A 88 -2.30 -11.05 17.19
CA ALA A 88 -1.51 -12.24 16.84
C ALA A 88 -2.27 -13.30 16.04
N ALA A 89 -3.56 -13.06 15.72
CA ALA A 89 -4.39 -14.02 14.99
C ALA A 89 -4.15 -14.02 13.48
N PHE A 90 -3.60 -12.93 12.93
CA PHE A 90 -3.17 -12.88 11.54
C PHE A 90 -1.81 -13.55 11.37
N ASN A 91 -1.70 -14.45 10.40
CA ASN A 91 -0.46 -15.09 10.01
C ASN A 91 0.30 -14.15 9.06
N ILE A 92 1.42 -13.61 9.53
CA ILE A 92 2.27 -12.72 8.74
C ILE A 92 2.83 -13.45 7.52
N ILE A 93 2.81 -12.80 6.35
CA ILE A 93 3.29 -13.38 5.09
C ILE A 93 4.77 -13.04 4.91
N GLY A 94 5.61 -14.01 4.60
CA GLY A 94 7.03 -13.77 4.37
C GLY A 94 7.76 -13.37 5.65
N THR A 95 8.15 -14.31 6.51
CA THR A 95 8.63 -14.00 7.87
C THR A 95 10.15 -13.74 7.94
N ALA A 96 10.93 -14.24 6.98
CA ALA A 96 12.39 -14.18 6.99
C ALA A 96 12.98 -14.26 5.58
N ALA A 97 14.31 -14.12 5.45
CA ALA A 97 14.98 -14.14 4.14
C ALA A 97 14.81 -15.47 3.37
N LEU A 98 14.84 -16.61 4.08
CA LEU A 98 14.62 -17.94 3.46
C LEU A 98 13.13 -18.29 3.31
N GLU A 99 12.27 -17.52 3.98
CA GLU A 99 10.83 -17.66 3.95
C GLU A 99 10.24 -16.32 3.52
N SER A 100 10.76 -15.73 2.45
CA SER A 100 10.32 -14.42 1.96
C SER A 100 9.11 -14.58 1.05
N PHE A 101 8.25 -13.55 0.97
CA PHE A 101 7.30 -13.46 -0.12
C PHE A 101 8.03 -13.09 -1.42
N ASN A 102 8.13 -14.04 -2.36
CA ASN A 102 8.82 -13.87 -3.64
C ASN A 102 7.91 -14.03 -4.87
N GLY A 103 6.60 -14.15 -4.65
CA GLY A 103 5.56 -14.12 -5.67
C GLY A 103 5.08 -12.71 -6.05
N VAL A 104 3.86 -12.61 -6.57
CA VAL A 104 3.19 -11.32 -6.86
C VAL A 104 1.89 -11.23 -6.11
N PHE A 105 1.70 -10.16 -5.34
CA PHE A 105 0.43 -9.83 -4.73
C PHE A 105 -0.17 -8.61 -5.42
N ASP A 106 -1.26 -8.84 -6.16
CA ASP A 106 -2.01 -7.80 -6.88
C ASP A 106 -3.26 -7.44 -6.07
N GLY A 107 -3.25 -6.27 -5.45
CA GLY A 107 -4.42 -5.74 -4.75
C GLY A 107 -5.56 -5.38 -5.72
N ASN A 108 -5.28 -5.26 -7.02
CA ASN A 108 -6.29 -4.99 -8.06
C ASN A 108 -7.17 -3.75 -7.76
N GLY A 109 -6.62 -2.76 -7.05
CA GLY A 109 -7.35 -1.57 -6.63
C GLY A 109 -8.18 -1.74 -5.34
N HIS A 110 -8.24 -2.95 -4.78
CA HIS A 110 -8.95 -3.24 -3.54
C HIS A 110 -8.13 -2.87 -2.30
N THR A 111 -8.85 -2.83 -1.18
CA THR A 111 -8.33 -2.48 0.13
C THR A 111 -8.38 -3.62 1.12
N ILE A 112 -7.48 -3.57 2.10
CA ILE A 112 -7.51 -4.39 3.31
C ILE A 112 -7.69 -3.44 4.50
N SER A 113 -8.79 -3.60 5.22
CA SER A 113 -9.14 -2.79 6.39
C SER A 113 -8.80 -3.51 7.69
N ASN A 114 -8.55 -2.74 8.74
CA ASN A 114 -8.41 -3.21 10.12
C ASN A 114 -7.31 -4.27 10.36
N PHE A 115 -6.31 -4.34 9.47
CA PHE A 115 -5.12 -5.14 9.74
C PHE A 115 -4.48 -4.67 11.04
N SER A 116 -4.23 -5.59 11.97
CA SER A 116 -3.51 -5.27 13.19
C SER A 116 -2.49 -6.34 13.53
N SER A 117 -1.40 -5.90 14.14
CA SER A 117 -0.33 -6.79 14.59
C SER A 117 0.23 -6.29 15.91
N THR A 118 0.33 -7.20 16.88
CA THR A 118 0.97 -6.94 18.17
C THR A 118 2.10 -7.95 18.36
N SER A 119 3.35 -7.49 18.27
CA SER A 119 4.51 -8.38 18.28
C SER A 119 5.54 -7.95 19.31
N THR A 120 6.08 -8.92 20.08
CA THR A 120 7.11 -8.67 21.10
C THR A 120 8.51 -9.17 20.69
N ARG A 121 8.63 -9.91 19.57
CA ARG A 121 9.89 -10.62 19.21
C ARG A 121 10.20 -10.74 17.72
N GLU A 122 9.36 -10.21 16.83
CA GLU A 122 9.60 -10.35 15.39
C GLU A 122 10.55 -9.28 14.87
N TRP A 123 11.49 -9.67 14.01
CA TRP A 123 12.47 -8.76 13.44
C TRP A 123 11.85 -7.85 12.38
N ASN A 124 10.91 -8.39 11.59
CA ASN A 124 10.24 -7.69 10.51
C ASN A 124 8.73 -7.83 10.68
N VAL A 125 8.02 -6.72 10.82
CA VAL A 125 6.57 -6.70 11.05
C VAL A 125 5.89 -5.82 10.01
N GLY A 126 4.81 -6.37 9.46
CA GLY A 126 3.89 -5.76 8.51
C GLY A 126 2.96 -6.84 7.97
N LEU A 127 1.98 -6.48 7.13
CA LEU A 127 1.15 -7.50 6.46
C LEU A 127 2.03 -8.56 5.78
N PHE A 128 3.16 -8.09 5.23
CA PHE A 128 4.30 -8.89 4.82
C PHE A 128 5.50 -8.61 5.73
N GLY A 129 6.16 -9.63 6.27
CA GLY A 129 7.39 -9.43 7.05
C GLY A 129 8.58 -9.08 6.14
N TYR A 130 8.79 -9.86 5.09
CA TYR A 130 9.99 -9.89 4.25
C TYR A 130 9.58 -10.13 2.79
N VAL A 131 9.88 -9.17 1.93
CA VAL A 131 9.44 -9.16 0.52
C VAL A 131 10.64 -9.14 -0.41
N THR A 132 10.75 -10.15 -1.27
CA THR A 132 11.68 -10.17 -2.43
C THR A 132 10.94 -10.17 -3.76
N GLY A 133 9.62 -10.39 -3.73
CA GLY A 133 8.71 -10.38 -4.88
C GLY A 133 8.08 -9.01 -5.14
N GLN A 134 6.83 -9.01 -5.61
CA GLN A 134 6.11 -7.80 -5.97
C GLN A 134 4.80 -7.65 -5.20
N ILE A 135 4.51 -6.44 -4.71
CA ILE A 135 3.20 -6.07 -4.17
C ILE A 135 2.73 -4.84 -4.94
N LYS A 136 1.53 -4.87 -5.50
CA LYS A 136 1.03 -3.75 -6.29
C LYS A 136 -0.46 -3.47 -6.07
N ALA A 137 -0.86 -2.21 -6.30
CA ALA A 137 -2.25 -1.77 -6.33
C ALA A 137 -3.07 -2.17 -5.08
N LEU A 138 -2.47 -2.05 -3.89
CA LEU A 138 -3.05 -2.48 -2.62
C LEU A 138 -3.15 -1.32 -1.63
N GLY A 139 -4.35 -1.06 -1.12
CA GLY A 139 -4.59 -0.11 -0.04
C GLY A 139 -4.76 -0.76 1.32
N LEU A 140 -4.13 -0.22 2.37
CA LEU A 140 -4.41 -0.56 3.76
C LEU A 140 -5.20 0.57 4.42
N ILE A 141 -6.35 0.25 5.01
CA ILE A 141 -7.23 1.22 5.67
C ILE A 141 -7.21 0.99 7.18
N SER A 142 -6.79 2.04 7.91
CA SER A 142 -6.67 2.07 9.36
C SER A 142 -5.85 0.91 9.95
N PRO A 143 -4.67 0.53 9.38
CA PRO A 143 -3.89 -0.54 9.97
C PRO A 143 -3.30 -0.11 11.33
N ASN A 144 -3.29 -1.00 12.31
CA ASN A 144 -2.80 -0.74 13.67
C ASN A 144 -1.69 -1.72 14.10
N ILE A 145 -0.44 -1.27 14.08
CA ILE A 145 0.74 -2.07 14.35
C ILE A 145 1.44 -1.58 15.61
N PHE A 146 1.60 -2.48 16.57
CA PHE A 146 2.42 -2.29 17.76
C PHE A 146 3.46 -3.39 17.82
N ALA A 147 4.71 -3.08 17.46
CA ALA A 147 5.76 -4.07 17.34
C ALA A 147 7.03 -3.66 18.11
N GLN A 148 7.58 -4.57 18.91
CA GLN A 148 8.91 -4.38 19.49
C GLN A 148 10.06 -4.75 18.53
N GLY A 149 9.72 -4.97 17.25
CA GLY A 149 10.63 -5.40 16.19
C GLY A 149 11.62 -4.34 15.72
N TRP A 150 12.50 -4.78 14.80
CA TRP A 150 13.61 -3.98 14.26
C TRP A 150 13.30 -3.31 12.92
N ASN A 151 12.34 -3.83 12.17
CA ASN A 151 11.84 -3.26 10.93
C ASN A 151 10.32 -3.34 10.95
N VAL A 152 9.65 -2.20 11.05
CA VAL A 152 8.20 -2.16 11.24
C VAL A 152 7.58 -1.27 10.15
N GLY A 153 6.69 -1.85 9.36
CA GLY A 153 5.85 -1.15 8.41
C GLY A 153 4.42 -1.69 8.46
N SER A 154 3.43 -0.91 8.02
CA SER A 154 2.07 -1.45 7.93
C SER A 154 1.94 -2.51 6.82
N LEU A 155 2.58 -2.28 5.67
CA LEU A 155 2.57 -3.19 4.55
C LEU A 155 3.74 -4.17 4.60
N ALA A 156 4.97 -3.68 4.77
CA ALA A 156 6.16 -4.52 4.74
C ALA A 156 7.13 -4.20 5.89
N GLY A 157 7.63 -5.22 6.58
CA GLY A 157 8.75 -5.04 7.51
C GLY A 157 10.04 -4.70 6.76
N TYR A 158 10.47 -5.58 5.85
CA TYR A 158 11.66 -5.39 5.03
C TYR A 158 11.41 -5.76 3.56
N VAL A 159 11.87 -4.91 2.65
CA VAL A 159 11.86 -5.16 1.20
C VAL A 159 13.30 -5.34 0.74
N ASP A 160 13.63 -6.52 0.23
CA ASP A 160 14.97 -6.87 -0.26
C ASP A 160 14.90 -7.20 -1.75
N GLN A 161 15.38 -6.31 -2.61
CA GLN A 161 15.29 -6.44 -4.08
C GLN A 161 13.86 -6.54 -4.66
N GLY A 162 12.83 -6.62 -3.80
CA GLY A 162 11.43 -6.63 -4.19
C GLY A 162 10.93 -5.27 -4.69
N THR A 163 9.69 -5.26 -5.18
CA THR A 163 9.04 -4.06 -5.71
C THR A 163 7.67 -3.85 -5.05
N ILE A 164 7.43 -2.63 -4.56
CA ILE A 164 6.13 -2.18 -4.08
C ILE A 164 5.67 -1.03 -4.96
N THR A 165 4.49 -1.13 -5.58
CA THR A 165 4.01 -0.13 -6.56
C THR A 165 2.52 0.19 -6.43
N GLY A 166 2.16 1.46 -6.32
CA GLY A 166 0.75 1.85 -6.23
C GLY A 166 0.10 1.35 -4.94
N CYS A 167 0.86 1.29 -3.85
CA CYS A 167 0.39 0.80 -2.56
C CYS A 167 0.32 1.91 -1.53
N TYR A 168 -0.61 1.82 -0.60
CA TYR A 168 -0.77 2.85 0.41
C TYR A 168 -1.27 2.37 1.75
N ALA A 169 -1.03 3.19 2.78
CA ALA A 169 -1.62 3.01 4.10
C ALA A 169 -2.30 4.31 4.54
N LYS A 170 -3.63 4.28 4.67
CA LYS A 170 -4.45 5.44 5.04
C LYS A 170 -4.88 5.31 6.51
N GLY A 171 -4.60 6.32 7.32
CA GLY A 171 -4.98 6.33 8.74
C GLY A 171 -4.21 5.29 9.58
N ALA A 172 -2.98 4.96 9.19
CA ALA A 172 -2.16 3.98 9.88
C ALA A 172 -1.75 4.44 11.28
N SER A 173 -1.73 3.53 12.25
CA SER A 173 -1.10 3.70 13.55
C SER A 173 0.05 2.70 13.64
N VAL A 174 1.30 3.17 13.49
CA VAL A 174 2.48 2.30 13.48
C VAL A 174 3.41 2.72 14.61
N SER A 175 3.74 1.77 15.47
CA SER A 175 4.65 2.00 16.59
C SER A 175 5.67 0.87 16.73
N GLY A 176 6.93 1.23 16.99
CA GLY A 176 7.97 0.26 17.31
C GLY A 176 9.27 0.82 17.85
N ASN A 177 10.33 0.01 17.90
CA ASN A 177 11.60 0.38 18.52
C ASN A 177 12.54 1.06 17.52
N SER A 178 13.07 0.31 16.55
CA SER A 178 14.02 0.82 15.56
C SER A 178 13.50 0.53 14.15
N THR A 179 13.85 1.38 13.18
CA THR A 179 13.46 1.31 11.75
C THR A 179 11.96 1.16 11.50
N ILE A 180 11.24 2.28 11.64
CA ILE A 180 9.78 2.32 11.53
C ILE A 180 9.37 3.20 10.36
N GLY A 181 8.60 2.65 9.44
CA GLY A 181 7.93 3.40 8.38
C GLY A 181 6.42 3.25 8.46
N GLY A 182 5.67 4.29 8.06
CA GLY A 182 4.22 4.17 7.97
C GLY A 182 3.75 3.11 6.98
N LEU A 183 4.54 2.81 5.94
CA LEU A 183 4.27 1.75 4.96
C LEU A 183 5.31 0.63 5.02
N VAL A 184 6.60 0.97 5.03
CA VAL A 184 7.71 0.01 4.98
C VAL A 184 8.74 0.29 6.07
N GLY A 185 9.14 -0.71 6.85
CA GLY A 185 10.22 -0.54 7.82
C GLY A 185 11.55 -0.20 7.14
N SER A 186 12.16 -1.19 6.50
CA SER A 186 13.44 -1.05 5.79
C SER A 186 13.30 -1.39 4.30
N ASN A 187 14.04 -0.68 3.45
CA ASN A 187 13.99 -0.85 2.00
C ASN A 187 15.38 -1.00 1.38
N SER A 188 15.59 -2.12 0.70
CA SER A 188 16.69 -2.40 -0.24
C SER A 188 16.15 -2.81 -1.62
N GLY A 189 14.86 -2.55 -1.89
CA GLY A 189 14.19 -2.77 -3.17
C GLY A 189 13.69 -1.46 -3.78
N ARG A 190 12.57 -1.53 -4.51
CA ARG A 190 11.96 -0.41 -5.22
C ARG A 190 10.58 -0.10 -4.65
N ILE A 191 10.37 1.12 -4.19
CA ILE A 191 9.06 1.62 -3.74
C ILE A 191 8.65 2.77 -4.67
N VAL A 192 7.51 2.63 -5.35
CA VAL A 192 7.10 3.54 -6.43
C VAL A 192 5.61 3.87 -6.34
N ASP A 193 5.23 5.14 -6.50
CA ASP A 193 3.82 5.57 -6.52
C ASP A 193 3.06 5.16 -5.24
N CYS A 194 3.70 5.32 -4.09
CA CYS A 194 3.16 4.88 -2.79
C CYS A 194 2.95 6.04 -1.83
N TYR A 195 2.03 5.87 -0.88
CA TYR A 195 1.86 6.85 0.20
C TYR A 195 1.45 6.29 1.55
N SER A 196 1.63 7.11 2.58
CA SER A 196 1.13 6.83 3.92
C SER A 196 0.49 8.05 4.58
N SER A 197 -0.47 7.82 5.46
CA SER A 197 -1.03 8.82 6.38
C SER A 197 -1.37 8.18 7.73
N GLY A 198 -1.60 9.01 8.75
CA GLY A 198 -1.83 8.56 10.13
C GLY A 198 -0.70 8.97 11.06
N SER A 199 -0.28 8.10 11.97
CA SER A 199 0.77 8.36 12.96
C SER A 199 1.84 7.26 12.98
N VAL A 200 3.11 7.68 13.01
CA VAL A 200 4.27 6.79 13.11
C VAL A 200 5.10 7.18 14.34
N PHE A 201 5.37 6.22 15.22
CA PHE A 201 6.11 6.42 16.46
C PHE A 201 7.24 5.40 16.62
N GLY A 202 8.44 5.85 17.01
CA GLY A 202 9.47 4.93 17.49
C GLY A 202 10.73 5.61 18.02
N ASP A 203 11.79 4.85 18.29
CA ASP A 203 13.03 5.39 18.87
C ASP A 203 13.98 5.92 17.79
N ALA A 204 14.36 5.07 16.82
CA ALA A 204 15.36 5.41 15.81
C ALA A 204 14.95 5.04 14.38
N TYR A 205 15.38 5.85 13.41
CA TYR A 205 15.10 5.66 11.98
C TYR A 205 13.60 5.63 11.69
N VAL A 206 12.92 6.73 12.04
CA VAL A 206 11.47 6.85 11.94
C VAL A 206 11.11 7.68 10.72
N GLY A 207 10.39 7.09 9.77
CA GLY A 207 9.94 7.75 8.55
C GLY A 207 8.42 7.68 8.41
N GLY A 208 7.81 8.74 7.89
CA GLY A 208 6.37 8.71 7.64
C GLY A 208 5.97 7.64 6.62
N LEU A 209 6.81 7.34 5.63
CA LEU A 209 6.61 6.25 4.67
C LEU A 209 7.57 5.09 4.88
N VAL A 210 8.89 5.38 4.95
CA VAL A 210 9.95 4.37 5.04
C VAL A 210 10.90 4.68 6.20
N GLY A 211 11.14 3.73 7.10
CA GLY A 211 12.08 3.95 8.22
C GLY A 211 13.51 4.18 7.73
N GLN A 212 14.05 3.23 6.96
CA GLN A 212 15.39 3.33 6.38
C GLN A 212 15.42 2.87 4.92
N VAL A 213 16.18 3.59 4.09
CA VAL A 213 16.57 3.15 2.75
C VAL A 213 18.04 2.69 2.80
N GLY A 214 18.22 1.37 2.71
CA GLY A 214 19.51 0.68 2.66
C GLY A 214 20.16 0.80 1.29
N GLU A 215 19.81 -0.10 0.37
CA GLU A 215 20.35 -0.17 -1.01
C GLU A 215 19.28 -0.01 -2.10
N GLY A 216 18.16 0.63 -1.77
CA GLY A 216 16.98 0.73 -2.62
C GLY A 216 16.59 2.15 -3.06
N THR A 217 15.44 2.24 -3.73
CA THR A 217 14.86 3.51 -4.22
C THR A 217 13.47 3.74 -3.67
N VAL A 218 13.16 5.00 -3.36
CA VAL A 218 11.81 5.49 -3.06
C VAL A 218 11.50 6.59 -4.08
N THR A 219 10.52 6.37 -4.95
CA THR A 219 10.31 7.22 -6.14
C THR A 219 8.84 7.57 -6.31
N LYS A 220 8.52 8.85 -6.55
CA LYS A 220 7.13 9.31 -6.73
C LYS A 220 6.24 8.93 -5.55
N CYS A 221 6.73 9.13 -4.33
CA CYS A 221 6.01 8.77 -3.12
C CYS A 221 5.76 9.97 -2.21
N TYR A 222 4.78 9.86 -1.32
CA TYR A 222 4.55 10.90 -0.33
C TYR A 222 4.10 10.38 1.03
N SER A 223 4.18 11.26 2.04
CA SER A 223 3.65 10.99 3.38
C SER A 223 2.92 12.20 3.94
N LYS A 224 1.71 11.95 4.44
CA LYS A 224 0.93 12.89 5.26
C LYS A 224 0.96 12.49 6.76
N ALA A 225 1.76 11.49 7.13
CA ALA A 225 1.78 10.94 8.47
C ALA A 225 2.43 11.89 9.48
N SER A 226 1.88 11.97 10.68
CA SER A 226 2.55 12.58 11.83
C SER A 226 3.64 11.63 12.34
N VAL A 227 4.87 12.10 12.45
CA VAL A 227 6.05 11.28 12.77
C VAL A 227 6.66 11.76 14.07
N SER A 228 6.91 10.82 14.99
CA SER A 228 7.56 11.10 16.26
C SER A 228 8.65 10.07 16.58
N GLY A 229 9.83 10.52 16.98
CA GLY A 229 10.86 9.62 17.51
C GLY A 229 12.08 10.31 18.11
N ASN A 230 13.08 9.55 18.58
CA ASN A 230 14.23 10.14 19.28
C ASN A 230 15.39 10.48 18.35
N ARG A 231 15.67 9.65 17.34
CA ARG A 231 16.84 9.79 16.47
C ARG A 231 16.52 9.47 15.02
N ASN A 232 17.03 10.28 14.09
CA ASN A 232 16.86 10.08 12.64
C ASN A 232 15.37 10.03 12.25
N VAL A 233 14.70 11.17 12.39
CA VAL A 233 13.24 11.28 12.21
C VAL A 233 12.95 12.12 10.97
N GLY A 234 12.24 11.55 9.99
CA GLY A 234 11.89 12.21 8.73
C GLY A 234 10.42 12.11 8.40
N GLY A 235 9.84 13.17 7.83
CA GLY A 235 8.44 13.16 7.41
C GLY A 235 8.11 12.11 6.33
N LEU A 236 9.10 11.72 5.52
CA LEU A 236 9.00 10.63 4.55
C LEU A 236 9.94 9.47 4.90
N VAL A 237 11.23 9.75 5.08
CA VAL A 237 12.28 8.74 5.28
C VAL A 237 13.10 9.05 6.53
N GLY A 238 13.29 8.09 7.43
CA GLY A 238 14.13 8.30 8.62
C GLY A 238 15.61 8.49 8.26
N LYS A 239 16.15 7.58 7.43
CA LYS A 239 17.57 7.61 7.03
C LYS A 239 17.82 7.00 5.64
N THR A 240 18.75 7.58 4.89
CA THR A 240 19.41 6.94 3.74
C THR A 240 20.84 6.51 4.10
N ALA A 241 21.19 5.24 3.85
CA ALA A 241 22.38 4.61 4.46
C ALA A 241 23.53 4.32 3.49
N LYS A 242 23.26 4.04 2.20
CA LYS A 242 24.28 3.60 1.21
C LYS A 242 24.28 4.50 -0.02
N GLU A 243 25.35 4.43 -0.80
CA GLU A 243 25.52 5.25 -2.02
C GLU A 243 24.45 5.00 -3.08
N THR A 244 23.90 3.79 -3.12
CA THR A 244 22.80 3.40 -4.01
C THR A 244 21.42 3.79 -3.47
N SER A 245 21.31 4.28 -2.23
CA SER A 245 20.02 4.71 -1.68
C SER A 245 19.57 6.04 -2.28
N ALA A 246 18.38 6.05 -2.87
CA ALA A 246 17.82 7.23 -3.53
C ALA A 246 16.37 7.50 -3.11
N VAL A 247 16.08 8.76 -2.83
CA VAL A 247 14.73 9.29 -2.62
C VAL A 247 14.48 10.32 -3.71
N THR A 248 13.51 10.11 -4.59
CA THR A 248 13.41 10.87 -5.84
C THR A 248 11.96 11.21 -6.17
N ASP A 249 11.69 12.46 -6.49
CA ASP A 249 10.35 12.92 -6.80
C ASP A 249 9.36 12.65 -5.66
N CYS A 250 9.70 13.02 -4.43
CA CYS A 250 8.88 12.69 -3.25
C CYS A 250 8.58 13.92 -2.39
N TYR A 251 7.53 13.84 -1.56
CA TYR A 251 7.25 14.92 -0.62
C TYR A 251 6.65 14.47 0.71
N ALA A 252 6.73 15.34 1.72
CA ALA A 252 6.12 15.13 3.03
C ALA A 252 5.40 16.38 3.55
N THR A 253 4.19 16.21 4.06
CA THR A 253 3.38 17.31 4.61
C THR A 253 2.97 17.09 6.07
N GLY A 254 3.25 15.91 6.62
CA GLY A 254 2.91 15.57 8.00
C GLY A 254 3.84 16.24 9.02
N VAL A 255 3.35 16.40 10.24
CA VAL A 255 4.12 16.98 11.37
C VAL A 255 5.27 16.05 11.75
N VAL A 256 6.45 16.61 12.02
CA VAL A 256 7.64 15.85 12.44
C VAL A 256 8.13 16.37 13.80
N LYS A 257 8.26 15.46 14.76
CA LYS A 257 8.85 15.73 16.08
C LYS A 257 9.96 14.73 16.37
N GLY A 258 11.13 15.20 16.80
CA GLY A 258 12.09 14.26 17.37
C GLY A 258 13.24 14.84 18.17
N GLY A 259 14.15 13.98 18.65
CA GLY A 259 15.30 14.42 19.44
C GLY A 259 16.44 14.95 18.57
N VAL A 260 17.09 14.06 17.82
CA VAL A 260 18.30 14.36 17.02
C VAL A 260 18.19 13.92 15.56
N TYR A 261 18.72 14.73 14.64
CA TYR A 261 18.65 14.50 13.19
C TYR A 261 17.21 14.43 12.70
N VAL A 262 16.53 15.57 12.80
CA VAL A 262 15.11 15.71 12.49
C VAL A 262 14.94 16.51 11.21
N GLY A 263 14.29 15.94 10.21
CA GLY A 263 14.08 16.55 8.89
C GLY A 263 12.62 16.52 8.45
N GLY A 264 12.17 17.58 7.78
CA GLY A 264 10.81 17.59 7.22
C GLY A 264 10.57 16.50 6.18
N LEU A 265 11.59 16.11 5.40
CA LEU A 265 11.51 14.98 4.47
C LEU A 265 12.36 13.80 4.94
N VAL A 266 13.66 14.02 5.14
CA VAL A 266 14.63 12.96 5.49
C VAL A 266 15.33 13.29 6.80
N GLY A 267 15.29 12.41 7.80
CA GLY A 267 15.98 12.65 9.07
C GLY A 267 17.49 12.84 8.91
N GLN A 268 18.15 11.87 8.27
CA GLN A 268 19.57 11.96 7.89
C GLN A 268 19.84 11.38 6.50
N ILE A 269 20.66 12.11 5.73
CA ILE A 269 21.23 11.63 4.47
C ILE A 269 22.69 11.24 4.74
N GLU A 270 22.98 9.94 4.90
CA GLU A 270 24.33 9.51 5.28
C GLU A 270 25.27 9.32 4.08
N ARG A 271 24.85 8.50 3.11
CA ARG A 271 25.60 8.23 1.87
C ARG A 271 24.72 8.26 0.61
N GLY A 272 23.40 8.32 0.76
CA GLY A 272 22.46 8.32 -0.35
C GLY A 272 22.16 9.71 -0.89
N ALA A 273 21.15 9.79 -1.77
CA ALA A 273 20.70 11.04 -2.36
C ALA A 273 19.20 11.27 -2.16
N ALA A 274 18.83 12.54 -1.97
CA ALA A 274 17.49 13.05 -2.20
C ALA A 274 17.50 13.96 -3.43
N TYR A 275 16.56 13.76 -4.35
CA TYR A 275 16.52 14.48 -5.64
C TYR A 275 15.10 14.90 -6.01
N ARG A 276 14.86 16.19 -6.30
CA ARG A 276 13.51 16.73 -6.62
C ARG A 276 12.47 16.36 -5.56
N CYS A 277 12.75 16.72 -4.31
CA CYS A 277 11.85 16.42 -3.22
C CYS A 277 11.50 17.67 -2.41
N TYR A 278 10.37 17.69 -1.73
CA TYR A 278 10.02 18.82 -0.89
C TYR A 278 9.30 18.47 0.43
N SER A 279 9.37 19.36 1.41
CA SER A 279 8.62 19.22 2.67
C SER A 279 7.89 20.50 3.06
N THR A 280 6.69 20.34 3.64
CA THR A 280 5.86 21.46 4.13
C THR A 280 5.34 21.25 5.55
N GLY A 281 5.52 20.07 6.13
CA GLY A 281 5.09 19.79 7.50
C GLY A 281 5.93 20.55 8.54
N SER A 282 5.33 20.89 9.69
CA SER A 282 6.05 21.49 10.80
C SER A 282 7.10 20.54 11.36
N VAL A 283 8.28 21.06 11.70
CA VAL A 283 9.42 20.28 12.17
C VAL A 283 9.88 20.82 13.52
N SER A 284 9.97 19.95 14.52
CA SER A 284 10.44 20.30 15.86
C SER A 284 11.41 19.25 16.41
N GLY A 285 12.42 19.70 17.15
CA GLY A 285 13.32 18.80 17.85
C GLY A 285 14.41 19.48 18.65
N ASP A 286 15.30 18.69 19.23
CA ASP A 286 16.29 19.17 20.20
C ASP A 286 17.64 19.52 19.55
N GLN A 287 18.10 18.72 18.59
CA GLN A 287 19.42 18.88 17.96
C GLN A 287 19.42 18.49 16.47
N TYR A 288 20.13 19.26 15.64
CA TYR A 288 20.23 19.02 14.19
C TYR A 288 18.85 18.89 13.55
N VAL A 289 18.07 19.97 13.65
CA VAL A 289 16.72 20.09 13.10
C VAL A 289 16.79 20.90 11.82
N GLY A 290 16.17 20.41 10.76
CA GLY A 290 16.13 21.12 9.49
C GLY A 290 14.80 20.99 8.77
N GLY A 291 14.41 22.05 8.06
CA GLY A 291 13.14 22.05 7.33
C GLY A 291 13.02 20.96 6.26
N PHE A 292 14.14 20.54 5.66
CA PHE A 292 14.20 19.41 4.71
C PHE A 292 14.88 18.17 5.32
N THR A 293 16.13 18.33 5.75
CA THR A 293 16.91 17.29 6.44
C THR A 293 17.65 17.83 7.66
N GLY A 294 17.74 17.00 8.71
CA GLY A 294 18.42 17.35 9.95
C GLY A 294 19.94 17.26 9.83
N TYR A 295 20.45 16.31 9.05
CA TYR A 295 21.89 16.13 8.89
C TYR A 295 22.28 15.44 7.58
N VAL A 296 23.33 15.95 6.95
CA VAL A 296 23.96 15.35 5.77
C VAL A 296 25.39 14.95 6.14
N ARG A 297 25.73 13.66 6.00
CA ARG A 297 27.07 13.15 6.27
C ARG A 297 27.88 13.06 4.97
N VAL A 298 29.19 12.83 5.07
CA VAL A 298 30.25 12.97 4.06
C VAL A 298 29.86 12.73 2.59
N LEU A 299 29.06 11.70 2.26
CA LEU A 299 28.70 11.37 0.87
C LEU A 299 27.20 11.54 0.56
N GLY A 300 26.44 12.11 1.49
CA GLY A 300 25.02 12.38 1.33
C GLY A 300 24.77 13.61 0.45
N LEU A 301 23.72 13.57 -0.37
CA LEU A 301 23.35 14.64 -1.29
C LEU A 301 21.86 15.01 -1.17
N ALA A 302 21.57 16.31 -1.22
CA ALA A 302 20.23 16.85 -1.40
C ALA A 302 20.25 17.82 -2.58
N MET A 303 19.59 17.46 -3.69
CA MET A 303 19.69 18.18 -4.97
C MET A 303 18.30 18.53 -5.50
N HIS A 304 18.10 19.80 -5.88
CA HIS A 304 16.79 20.31 -6.31
C HIS A 304 15.69 20.01 -5.27
N CYS A 305 16.07 20.07 -3.99
CA CYS A 305 15.20 19.78 -2.87
C CYS A 305 14.79 21.08 -2.16
N PHE A 306 13.54 21.18 -1.77
CA PHE A 306 12.97 22.40 -1.19
C PHE A 306 12.25 22.14 0.13
N TRP A 307 12.10 23.18 0.93
CA TRP A 307 11.25 23.11 2.11
C TRP A 307 10.62 24.47 2.37
N ASP A 308 9.40 24.46 2.89
CA ASP A 308 8.66 25.68 3.17
C ASP A 308 9.09 26.30 4.52
N THR A 309 9.64 27.52 4.47
CA THR A 309 10.17 28.25 5.64
C THR A 309 9.11 28.76 6.60
N GLN A 310 7.86 28.88 6.14
CA GLN A 310 6.76 29.43 6.91
C GLN A 310 5.98 28.32 7.59
N THR A 311 5.73 27.20 6.90
CA THR A 311 4.95 26.08 7.46
C THR A 311 5.81 25.11 8.29
N SER A 312 7.09 24.96 7.94
CA SER A 312 7.98 24.07 8.71
C SER A 312 8.34 24.59 10.10
N GLY A 313 8.27 25.91 10.31
CA GLY A 313 8.76 26.57 11.52
C GLY A 313 10.29 26.59 11.65
N GLN A 314 11.03 26.23 10.60
CA GLN A 314 12.49 26.23 10.59
C GLN A 314 13.05 27.42 9.79
N THR A 315 14.26 27.85 10.13
CA THR A 315 15.00 28.88 9.35
C THR A 315 16.21 28.30 8.62
N THR A 316 16.58 27.06 8.91
CA THR A 316 17.75 26.38 8.33
C THR A 316 17.46 24.91 8.05
N SER A 317 18.32 24.27 7.27
CA SER A 317 18.37 22.83 7.09
C SER A 317 19.77 22.41 6.67
N ALA A 318 20.19 21.17 6.97
CA ALA A 318 21.50 20.67 6.57
C ALA A 318 21.61 20.43 5.05
N GLY A 319 20.50 20.39 4.33
CA GLY A 319 20.44 20.26 2.89
C GLY A 319 19.10 20.74 2.34
N GLY A 320 19.00 20.89 1.02
CA GLY A 320 17.83 21.52 0.39
C GLY A 320 17.81 23.04 0.54
N THR A 321 16.92 23.70 -0.19
CA THR A 321 16.79 25.16 -0.23
C THR A 321 15.47 25.59 0.39
N GLY A 322 15.52 26.45 1.41
CA GLY A 322 14.33 27.02 2.03
C GLY A 322 13.66 28.00 1.10
N LYS A 323 12.33 27.93 1.01
CA LYS A 323 11.47 28.76 0.18
C LYS A 323 10.25 29.20 0.97
N THR A 324 9.77 30.41 0.73
CA THR A 324 8.47 30.85 1.27
C THR A 324 7.34 30.02 0.66
N THR A 325 6.16 30.01 1.27
CA THR A 325 4.96 29.37 0.71
C THR A 325 4.64 29.88 -0.68
N ALA A 326 4.72 31.19 -0.91
CA ALA A 326 4.49 31.78 -2.22
C ALA A 326 5.48 31.28 -3.27
N GLU A 327 6.77 31.14 -2.91
CA GLU A 327 7.77 30.54 -3.81
C GLU A 327 7.52 29.04 -4.02
N MET A 328 7.15 28.30 -2.97
CA MET A 328 6.82 26.87 -3.08
C MET A 328 5.57 26.62 -3.93
N GLN A 329 4.70 27.59 -4.08
CA GLN A 329 3.53 27.54 -4.98
C GLN A 329 3.84 28.10 -6.38
N ALA A 330 5.05 28.59 -6.63
CA ALA A 330 5.45 29.09 -7.94
C ALA A 330 6.17 28.01 -8.75
N ILE A 331 5.66 27.69 -9.95
CA ILE A 331 6.29 26.70 -10.85
C ILE A 331 7.74 27.06 -11.20
N SER A 332 8.09 28.35 -11.20
CA SER A 332 9.45 28.84 -11.46
C SER A 332 10.47 28.44 -10.40
N THR A 333 10.05 28.01 -9.21
CA THR A 333 10.94 27.47 -8.17
C THR A 333 11.53 26.11 -8.57
N TYR A 334 10.78 25.33 -9.34
CA TYR A 334 11.05 23.92 -9.59
C TYR A 334 11.80 23.69 -10.92
N VAL A 335 12.82 24.51 -11.18
CA VAL A 335 13.65 24.38 -12.40
C VAL A 335 14.29 22.99 -12.45
N GLY A 336 14.07 22.28 -13.57
CA GLY A 336 14.56 20.92 -13.80
C GLY A 336 13.64 19.81 -13.29
N TRP A 337 12.47 20.16 -12.73
CA TRP A 337 11.41 19.19 -12.44
C TRP A 337 10.58 18.91 -13.69
N ASP A 338 10.04 17.70 -13.76
CA ASP A 338 9.20 17.25 -14.87
C ASP A 338 7.71 17.49 -14.56
N PHE A 339 7.19 18.62 -15.02
CA PHE A 339 5.76 18.93 -14.94
C PHE A 339 4.94 18.36 -16.10
N ARG A 340 5.55 17.52 -16.95
CA ARG A 340 4.83 16.84 -18.03
C ARG A 340 4.37 15.45 -17.59
N ASP A 341 5.24 14.69 -16.92
CA ASP A 341 5.00 13.27 -16.65
C ASP A 341 5.06 12.90 -15.16
N ILE A 342 5.55 13.78 -14.28
CA ILE A 342 5.74 13.46 -12.85
C ILE A 342 4.91 14.36 -11.94
N TRP A 343 5.06 15.67 -12.09
CA TRP A 343 4.45 16.66 -11.21
C TRP A 343 3.36 17.46 -11.93
N GLU A 344 2.42 18.01 -11.17
CA GLU A 344 1.44 18.99 -11.61
C GLU A 344 1.36 20.11 -10.57
N ILE A 345 1.16 21.36 -11.00
CA ILE A 345 0.99 22.50 -10.10
C ILE A 345 0.08 23.55 -10.73
N CYS A 346 -0.92 23.98 -9.96
CA CYS A 346 -1.71 25.18 -10.22
C CYS A 346 -0.98 26.37 -9.56
N ALA A 347 -0.18 27.08 -10.35
CA ALA A 347 0.74 28.10 -9.84
C ALA A 347 0.02 29.16 -8.98
N GLY A 348 0.53 29.39 -7.76
CA GLY A 348 -0.04 30.31 -6.78
C GLY A 348 -1.20 29.74 -5.96
N MET A 349 -1.68 28.54 -6.26
CA MET A 349 -2.81 27.90 -5.56
C MET A 349 -2.35 26.75 -4.68
N ASN A 350 -1.49 25.87 -5.19
CA ASN A 350 -1.08 24.66 -4.49
C ASN A 350 0.42 24.37 -4.62
N TYR A 351 0.88 23.40 -3.82
CA TYR A 351 2.22 22.81 -3.97
C TYR A 351 2.20 21.79 -5.12
N PRO A 352 3.35 21.45 -5.73
CA PRO A 352 3.40 20.38 -6.72
C PRO A 352 2.86 19.06 -6.17
N VAL A 353 1.94 18.42 -6.88
CA VAL A 353 1.46 17.08 -6.56
C VAL A 353 1.92 16.09 -7.62
N LEU A 354 1.99 14.80 -7.26
CA LEU A 354 2.39 13.78 -8.23
C LEU A 354 1.21 13.47 -9.15
N ARG A 355 1.44 13.36 -10.45
CA ARG A 355 0.38 13.15 -11.45
C ARG A 355 -0.47 11.92 -11.19
N TRP A 356 0.12 10.84 -10.65
CA TRP A 356 -0.65 9.62 -10.35
C TRP A 356 -1.69 9.82 -9.24
N GLN A 357 -1.62 10.90 -8.47
CA GLN A 357 -2.61 11.25 -7.44
C GLN A 357 -3.85 11.95 -8.01
N ILE A 358 -3.75 12.46 -9.23
CA ILE A 358 -4.76 13.33 -9.81
C ILE A 358 -5.79 12.42 -10.51
N PRO A 359 -7.07 12.50 -10.15
CA PRO A 359 -8.11 11.79 -10.88
C PRO A 359 -8.03 12.14 -12.36
N VAL A 360 -8.26 11.17 -13.24
CA VAL A 360 -8.16 11.37 -14.70
C VAL A 360 -9.15 12.41 -15.25
N VAL A 361 -10.10 12.83 -14.41
CA VAL A 361 -11.15 13.81 -14.73
C VAL A 361 -11.00 15.15 -14.02
N ASP A 362 -9.91 15.35 -13.28
CA ASP A 362 -9.49 16.64 -12.76
C ASP A 362 -8.60 17.30 -13.82
N PHE A 363 -9.17 18.26 -14.56
CA PHE A 363 -8.63 18.70 -15.86
C PHE A 363 -7.78 19.98 -15.76
N LEU A 364 -8.05 20.83 -14.78
CA LEU A 364 -7.58 22.22 -14.79
C LEU A 364 -6.51 22.50 -13.75
N CYS A 365 -6.77 22.14 -12.50
CA CYS A 365 -5.88 22.34 -11.37
C CYS A 365 -6.10 21.21 -10.40
N PRO A 366 -5.06 20.61 -9.81
CA PRO A 366 -5.24 19.46 -8.93
C PRO A 366 -5.75 19.90 -7.54
N ASP A 367 -7.01 20.31 -7.51
CA ASP A 367 -7.81 20.73 -6.36
C ASP A 367 -9.04 19.84 -6.16
N GLY A 368 -9.16 18.76 -6.94
CA GLY A 368 -10.19 17.74 -6.84
C GLY A 368 -11.32 17.94 -7.84
N VAL A 369 -12.05 16.85 -8.12
CA VAL A 369 -13.08 16.83 -9.17
C VAL A 369 -14.30 17.63 -8.75
N SER A 370 -14.45 18.81 -9.35
CA SER A 370 -15.42 19.81 -8.93
C SER A 370 -16.34 20.27 -10.07
N PHE A 371 -17.22 21.23 -9.77
CA PHE A 371 -18.03 21.90 -10.81
C PHE A 371 -17.20 22.64 -11.84
N VAL A 372 -15.95 23.01 -11.52
CA VAL A 372 -15.05 23.67 -12.47
C VAL A 372 -14.62 22.67 -13.56
N ASP A 373 -14.28 21.44 -13.17
CA ASP A 373 -13.96 20.36 -14.10
C ASP A 373 -15.18 19.93 -14.92
N PHE A 374 -16.35 19.88 -14.28
CA PHE A 374 -17.59 19.59 -15.00
C PHE A 374 -17.90 20.68 -16.04
N ALA A 375 -17.67 21.96 -15.72
CA ALA A 375 -17.85 23.04 -16.68
C ALA A 375 -16.89 22.88 -17.87
N PHE A 376 -15.61 22.58 -17.62
CA PHE A 376 -14.65 22.29 -18.68
C PHE A 376 -15.06 21.09 -19.54
N PHE A 377 -15.52 20.01 -18.92
CA PHE A 377 -16.07 18.84 -19.62
C PHE A 377 -17.29 19.22 -20.46
N ALA A 378 -18.22 20.01 -19.92
CA ALA A 378 -19.44 20.42 -20.61
C ALA A 378 -19.16 21.34 -21.81
N GLU A 379 -18.10 22.17 -21.77
CA GLU A 379 -17.65 22.96 -22.92
C GLU A 379 -17.17 22.09 -24.10
N ARG A 380 -16.80 20.84 -23.82
CA ARG A 380 -16.38 19.83 -24.81
C ARG A 380 -17.47 18.85 -25.19
N TRP A 381 -18.67 19.01 -24.65
CA TRP A 381 -19.76 18.08 -24.86
C TRP A 381 -20.09 17.94 -26.35
N LEU A 382 -20.14 16.69 -26.84
CA LEU A 382 -20.34 16.34 -28.24
C LEU A 382 -19.21 16.74 -29.19
N ASP A 383 -18.02 17.09 -28.68
CA ASP A 383 -16.82 17.17 -29.50
C ASP A 383 -16.59 15.82 -30.19
N LYS A 384 -16.16 15.87 -31.46
CA LYS A 384 -15.90 14.70 -32.30
C LYS A 384 -14.49 14.74 -32.86
N ALA A 385 -14.05 13.62 -33.41
CA ALA A 385 -12.70 13.45 -33.92
C ALA A 385 -11.63 13.67 -32.83
N CYS A 386 -11.96 13.32 -31.59
CA CYS A 386 -11.01 13.24 -30.50
C CYS A 386 -9.96 12.16 -30.82
N ASN A 387 -8.68 12.49 -30.73
CA ASN A 387 -7.59 11.57 -31.03
C ASN A 387 -6.29 12.06 -30.40
N ALA A 388 -5.23 11.26 -30.50
CA ALA A 388 -3.93 11.60 -29.91
C ALA A 388 -3.39 12.99 -30.33
N ALA A 389 -3.70 13.49 -31.52
CA ALA A 389 -3.20 14.78 -32.01
C ALA A 389 -3.84 15.99 -31.29
N ASN A 390 -5.07 15.85 -30.79
CA ASN A 390 -5.74 16.89 -29.98
C ASN A 390 -5.83 16.51 -28.50
N GLY A 391 -5.03 15.53 -28.07
CA GLY A 391 -5.02 15.02 -26.70
C GLY A 391 -6.36 14.42 -26.29
N TYR A 392 -7.07 13.77 -27.21
CA TYR A 392 -8.41 13.23 -26.97
C TYR A 392 -9.37 14.31 -26.48
N CYS A 393 -9.47 15.40 -27.25
CA CYS A 393 -10.26 16.58 -26.90
C CYS A 393 -9.85 17.17 -25.54
N GLN A 394 -8.55 17.40 -25.36
CA GLN A 394 -7.96 17.90 -24.12
C GLN A 394 -8.25 17.00 -22.90
N GLY A 395 -8.34 15.69 -23.12
CA GLY A 395 -8.56 14.68 -22.09
C GLY A 395 -10.02 14.39 -21.78
N THR A 396 -10.98 15.08 -22.41
CA THR A 396 -12.41 14.88 -22.12
C THR A 396 -13.04 13.66 -22.81
N ASP A 397 -12.41 13.12 -23.87
CA ASP A 397 -12.73 11.78 -24.40
C ASP A 397 -11.97 10.72 -23.59
N LEU A 398 -12.56 10.40 -22.43
CA LEU A 398 -11.99 9.58 -21.36
C LEU A 398 -11.90 8.11 -21.76
N ASN A 399 -12.89 7.62 -22.52
CA ASN A 399 -12.89 6.24 -23.03
C ASN A 399 -12.15 6.08 -24.37
N ARG A 400 -11.66 7.18 -24.96
CA ARG A 400 -10.94 7.23 -26.24
C ARG A 400 -11.77 6.68 -27.41
N SER A 401 -13.08 6.88 -27.37
CA SER A 401 -14.00 6.48 -28.44
C SER A 401 -13.92 7.38 -29.67
N GLY A 402 -13.29 8.55 -29.53
CA GLY A 402 -13.17 9.56 -30.57
C GLY A 402 -14.25 10.66 -30.49
N ALA A 403 -15.07 10.65 -29.44
CA ALA A 403 -16.05 11.69 -29.15
C ALA A 403 -16.22 11.87 -27.64
N VAL A 404 -16.68 13.05 -27.22
CA VAL A 404 -17.06 13.34 -25.83
C VAL A 404 -18.57 13.13 -25.69
N ASP A 405 -18.98 12.05 -25.02
CA ASP A 405 -20.38 11.67 -24.90
C ASP A 405 -20.79 11.15 -23.51
N ILE A 406 -21.98 10.57 -23.43
CA ILE A 406 -22.59 10.09 -22.18
C ILE A 406 -21.74 9.02 -21.49
N SER A 407 -20.95 8.28 -22.25
CA SER A 407 -20.05 7.26 -21.72
C SER A 407 -18.88 7.91 -20.99
N ASP A 408 -18.37 9.04 -21.49
CA ASP A 408 -17.34 9.83 -20.80
C ASP A 408 -17.91 10.51 -19.56
N LEU A 409 -19.16 11.02 -19.63
CA LEU A 409 -19.83 11.54 -18.43
C LEU A 409 -20.00 10.46 -17.36
N GLY A 410 -20.25 9.21 -17.76
CA GLY A 410 -20.29 8.06 -16.86
C GLY A 410 -18.98 7.93 -16.06
N ILE A 411 -17.84 7.94 -16.75
CA ILE A 411 -16.51 7.89 -16.13
C ILE A 411 -16.29 9.12 -15.23
N PHE A 412 -16.64 10.32 -15.68
CA PHE A 412 -16.51 11.55 -14.89
C PHE A 412 -17.24 11.46 -13.55
N VAL A 413 -18.48 10.97 -13.57
CA VAL A 413 -19.32 10.90 -12.36
C VAL A 413 -18.82 9.85 -11.36
N GLU A 414 -18.13 8.79 -11.81
CA GLU A 414 -17.49 7.81 -10.91
C GLU A 414 -16.40 8.45 -10.01
N HIS A 415 -15.82 9.56 -10.46
CA HIS A 415 -14.78 10.31 -9.75
C HIS A 415 -15.31 11.61 -9.13
N TRP A 416 -16.63 11.84 -9.12
CA TRP A 416 -17.22 13.08 -8.60
C TRP A 416 -16.85 13.32 -7.13
N LEU A 417 -16.34 14.53 -6.83
CA LEU A 417 -15.82 14.94 -5.51
C LEU A 417 -14.55 14.20 -5.06
N GLU A 418 -13.92 13.41 -5.92
CA GLU A 418 -12.64 12.80 -5.58
C GLU A 418 -11.56 13.89 -5.42
N GLY A 419 -10.72 13.75 -4.39
CA GLY A 419 -9.63 14.70 -4.11
C GLY A 419 -10.05 15.94 -3.33
N ILE A 420 -11.35 16.16 -3.08
CA ILE A 420 -11.85 17.28 -2.27
C ILE A 420 -11.72 16.96 -0.76
N PRO A 421 -11.28 17.92 0.09
CA PRO A 421 -11.09 17.74 1.54
C PRO A 421 -12.33 17.34 2.35
#